data_AF-A0A6G1R3R1-F1
#
_entry.id   AF-A0A6G1R3R1-F1
#
_cell.length_a   1.000
_cell.length_b   1.000
_cell.length_c   1.000
_cell.angle_alpha   90.00
_cell.angle_beta   90.00
_cell.angle_gamma   90.00
#
_symmetry.space_group_name_H-M   'P 1'
#
loop_
_entity.id
_entity.type
_entity.pdbx_description
1 polymer ?
#
loop_
_entity_poly.entity_id
_entity_poly.type
_entity_poly.pdbx_seq_one_letter_code
_entity_poly.pdbx_strand_id
1 'polypeptide(L)'
;SDLGSRPTLASAYLNTGIILMNQGKTEEARRTFLKCSEIPDENLKDPHAHKSSVTSCLYNLGKLFHEQGHYEDALVVYKEAIQKMPRQFAPQSLYNMMGEAYMRMSRL
;
A
#
# COMPACT_ATOMS: atom_id res chain seq x y z
N SER A 1 14.07 -13.04 26.23
CA SER A 1 12.76 -12.48 25.84
C SER A 1 13.01 -11.29 24.93
N ASP A 2 13.16 -11.53 23.63
CA ASP A 2 13.38 -10.47 22.63
C ASP A 2 12.14 -10.37 21.73
N LEU A 3 11.06 -9.85 22.32
CA LEU A 3 9.76 -9.65 21.65
C LEU A 3 9.55 -8.20 21.21
N GLY A 4 10.58 -7.34 21.26
CA GLY A 4 10.42 -5.89 21.19
C GLY A 4 10.63 -5.21 19.84
N SER A 5 11.41 -5.76 18.90
CA SER A 5 11.94 -4.93 17.79
C SER A 5 12.04 -5.62 16.43
N ARG A 6 11.14 -6.55 16.09
CA ARG A 6 11.05 -7.05 14.71
C ARG A 6 9.92 -6.33 13.97
N PRO A 7 10.23 -5.41 13.03
CA PRO A 7 9.23 -5.00 12.06
C PRO A 7 8.61 -6.25 11.46
N THR A 8 7.27 -6.33 11.41
CA THR A 8 6.59 -7.41 10.70
C THR A 8 7.11 -7.45 9.27
N LEU A 9 7.16 -8.63 8.65
CA LEU A 9 7.67 -8.79 7.28
C LEU A 9 7.05 -7.74 6.32
N ALA A 10 5.76 -7.44 6.47
CA ALA A 10 5.08 -6.38 5.71
C ALA A 10 5.66 -4.99 5.93
N SER A 11 5.95 -4.57 7.17
CA SER A 11 6.59 -3.27 7.43
C SER A 11 8.00 -3.17 6.82
N ALA A 12 8.75 -4.28 6.77
CA ALA A 12 10.06 -4.30 6.11
C ALA A 12 9.90 -4.06 4.60
N TYR A 13 8.99 -4.78 3.94
CA TYR A 13 8.69 -4.55 2.52
C TYR A 13 8.18 -3.13 2.24
N LEU A 14 7.31 -2.58 3.10
CA LEU A 14 6.82 -1.20 3.00
C LEU A 14 8.00 -0.21 2.97
N ASN A 15 8.90 -0.31 3.94
CA ASN A 15 10.06 0.58 4.03
C ASN A 15 11.00 0.41 2.83
N THR A 16 11.27 -0.82 2.39
CA THR A 16 12.06 -1.08 1.19
C THR A 16 11.43 -0.45 -0.05
N GLY A 17 10.11 -0.57 -0.23
CA GLY A 17 9.40 0.02 -1.37
C GLY A 17 9.50 1.55 -1.38
N ILE A 18 9.36 2.20 -0.23
CA ILE A 18 9.52 3.65 -0.09
C ILE A 18 10.96 4.08 -0.43
N ILE A 19 11.96 3.35 0.05
CA ILE A 19 13.37 3.62 -0.27
C ILE A 19 13.62 3.50 -1.78
N LEU A 20 13.11 2.45 -2.43
CA LEU A 20 13.23 2.25 -3.87
C LEU A 20 12.56 3.37 -4.66
N MET A 21 11.37 3.80 -4.24
CA MET A 21 10.67 4.94 -4.84
C MET A 21 11.50 6.23 -4.74
N ASN A 22 12.08 6.51 -3.57
CA ASN A 22 12.95 7.67 -3.37
C ASN A 22 14.25 7.62 -4.21
N GLN A 23 14.68 6.43 -4.61
CA GLN A 23 15.81 6.22 -5.53
C GLN A 23 15.41 6.28 -7.01
N GLY A 24 14.13 6.53 -7.33
CA GLY A 24 13.61 6.51 -8.71
C GLY A 24 13.46 5.11 -9.29
N LYS A 25 13.61 4.05 -8.49
CA LYS A 25 13.49 2.65 -8.92
C LYS A 25 12.03 2.19 -8.89
N THR A 26 11.21 2.82 -9.72
CA THR A 26 9.75 2.67 -9.68
C THR A 26 9.26 1.24 -9.86
N GLU A 27 9.82 0.47 -10.80
CA GLU A 27 9.39 -0.92 -11.02
C GLU A 27 9.80 -1.88 -9.88
N GLU A 28 10.98 -1.66 -9.28
CA GLU A 28 11.39 -2.42 -8.10
C GLU A 28 10.48 -2.09 -6.91
N ALA A 29 10.14 -0.80 -6.72
CA ALA A 29 9.21 -0.36 -5.68
C ALA A 29 7.83 -1.00 -5.88
N ARG A 30 7.30 -0.97 -7.11
CA ARG A 30 6.01 -1.60 -7.47
C ARG A 30 5.96 -3.08 -7.08
N ARG A 31 6.98 -3.86 -7.49
CA ARG A 31 7.09 -5.29 -7.14
C ARG A 31 7.18 -5.50 -5.62
N THR A 32 7.87 -4.61 -4.92
CA THR A 32 8.04 -4.66 -3.47
C THR A 32 6.72 -4.42 -2.74
N PHE A 33 5.94 -3.43 -3.17
CA PHE A 33 4.61 -3.17 -2.62
C PHE A 33 3.61 -4.28 -2.93
N LEU A 34 3.66 -4.87 -4.14
CA LEU A 34 2.81 -6.02 -4.47
C LEU A 34 3.11 -7.23 -3.59
N LYS A 35 4.40 -7.57 -3.41
CA LYS A 35 4.80 -8.64 -2.48
C LYS A 35 4.31 -8.36 -1.06
N CYS A 36 4.39 -7.11 -0.62
CA CYS A 36 3.89 -6.71 0.69
C CYS A 36 2.38 -6.96 0.86
N SER A 37 1.57 -6.69 -0.17
CA SER A 37 0.11 -6.88 -0.10
C SER A 37 -0.35 -8.34 -0.09
N GLU A 38 0.53 -9.25 -0.48
CA GLU A 38 0.30 -10.69 -0.56
C GLU A 38 0.78 -11.45 0.69
N ILE A 39 1.41 -10.76 1.67
CA ILE A 39 1.93 -11.43 2.86
C ILE A 39 0.77 -11.98 3.71
N PRO A 40 0.76 -13.29 4.00
CA PRO A 40 -0.28 -13.91 4.82
C PRO A 40 -0.40 -13.28 6.21
N ASP A 41 -1.60 -13.26 6.77
CA ASP A 41 -1.90 -12.70 8.09
C ASP A 41 -1.96 -13.75 9.22
N GLU A 42 -1.37 -14.94 9.01
CA GLU A 42 -1.45 -16.08 9.93
C GLU A 42 -0.52 -15.96 11.14
N ASN A 43 -1.04 -16.29 12.34
CA ASN A 43 -0.31 -16.42 13.60
C ASN A 43 0.56 -15.21 13.99
N LEU A 44 0.12 -14.01 13.61
CA LEU A 44 0.85 -12.77 13.88
C LEU A 44 0.66 -12.31 15.32
N LYS A 45 1.76 -11.89 15.95
CA LYS A 45 1.73 -11.25 17.28
C LYS A 45 1.00 -9.92 17.27
N ASP A 46 1.10 -9.17 16.17
CA ASP A 46 0.38 -7.92 15.96
C ASP A 46 -0.28 -7.90 14.56
N PRO A 47 -1.50 -8.45 14.44
CA PRO A 47 -2.26 -8.43 13.20
C PRO A 47 -2.63 -7.02 12.74
N HIS A 48 -2.75 -6.06 13.67
CA HIS A 48 -3.14 -4.69 13.34
C HIS A 48 -2.01 -3.93 12.66
N ALA A 49 -0.79 -3.98 13.21
CA ALA A 49 0.39 -3.38 12.59
C ALA A 49 0.70 -4.00 11.22
N HIS A 50 0.51 -5.32 11.09
CA HIS A 50 0.60 -6.02 9.81
C HIS A 50 -0.41 -5.47 8.79
N LYS A 51 -1.70 -5.47 9.13
CA LYS A 51 -2.75 -4.95 8.23
C LYS A 51 -2.55 -3.48 7.88
N SER A 52 -2.09 -2.66 8.82
CA SER A 52 -1.71 -1.26 8.53
C SER A 52 -0.58 -1.18 7.52
N SER A 53 0.45 -2.03 7.64
CA SER A 53 1.58 -2.07 6.70
C SER A 53 1.15 -2.53 5.30
N VAL A 54 0.34 -3.60 5.22
CA VAL A 54 -0.28 -4.08 3.98
C VAL A 54 -1.11 -2.99 3.31
N THR A 55 -1.92 -2.27 4.09
CA THR A 55 -2.74 -1.16 3.58
C THR A 55 -1.89 -0.02 3.04
N SER A 56 -0.82 0.35 3.75
CA SER A 56 0.13 1.36 3.28
C SER A 56 0.88 0.92 2.01
N CYS A 57 1.19 -0.37 1.87
CA CYS A 57 1.78 -0.90 0.64
C CYS A 57 0.82 -0.77 -0.54
N LEU A 58 -0.45 -1.14 -0.37
CA LEU A 58 -1.48 -0.97 -1.40
C LEU A 58 -1.69 0.51 -1.74
N TYR A 59 -1.73 1.41 -0.75
CA TYR A 59 -1.81 2.84 -1.01
C TYR A 59 -0.66 3.33 -1.89
N ASN A 60 0.59 2.95 -1.59
CA ASN A 60 1.74 3.36 -2.40
C ASN A 60 1.73 2.71 -3.79
N LEU A 61 1.28 1.46 -3.91
CA LEU A 61 1.10 0.80 -5.21
C LEU A 61 0.07 1.53 -6.08
N GLY A 62 -1.08 1.91 -5.51
CA GLY A 62 -2.09 2.71 -6.20
C GLY A 62 -1.56 4.08 -6.60
N LYS A 63 -0.74 4.71 -5.75
CA LYS A 63 -0.10 5.99 -6.05
C LYS A 63 0.87 5.87 -7.23
N LEU A 64 1.65 4.80 -7.31
CA LEU A 64 2.53 4.55 -8.46
C LEU A 64 1.74 4.40 -9.77
N PHE A 65 0.63 3.65 -9.76
CA PHE A 65 -0.24 3.56 -10.94
C PHE A 65 -0.84 4.91 -11.33
N HIS A 66 -1.30 5.67 -10.34
CA HIS A 66 -1.85 7.01 -10.55
C HIS A 66 -0.81 7.97 -11.17
N GLU A 67 0.43 7.97 -10.68
CA GLU A 67 1.52 8.79 -11.23
C GLU A 67 1.92 8.38 -12.66
N GLN A 68 1.71 7.11 -13.02
CA GLN A 68 1.91 6.62 -14.39
C GLN A 68 0.71 6.87 -15.32
N GLY A 69 -0.39 7.43 -14.82
CA GLY A 69 -1.62 7.67 -15.58
C GLY A 69 -2.51 6.44 -15.72
N HIS A 70 -2.20 5.33 -15.04
CA HIS A 70 -3.01 4.12 -15.00
C HIS A 70 -4.08 4.25 -13.91
N TYR A 71 -5.09 5.11 -14.15
CA TYR A 71 -6.07 5.49 -13.15
C TYR A 71 -7.02 4.35 -12.78
N GLU A 72 -7.39 3.49 -13.74
CA GLU A 72 -8.23 2.32 -13.51
C GLU A 72 -7.54 1.32 -12.57
N ASP A 73 -6.26 1.02 -12.82
CA ASP A 73 -5.46 0.14 -11.97
C ASP A 73 -5.29 0.73 -10.57
N ALA A 74 -5.05 2.04 -10.47
CA ALA A 74 -4.97 2.73 -9.19
C ALA A 74 -6.27 2.56 -8.39
N LEU A 75 -7.43 2.72 -9.02
CA LEU A 75 -8.73 2.53 -8.38
C LEU A 75 -8.95 1.09 -7.88
N VAL A 76 -8.53 0.08 -8.64
CA VAL A 76 -8.59 -1.32 -8.21
C VAL A 76 -7.79 -1.52 -6.94
N VAL A 77 -6.54 -1.03 -6.92
CA VAL A 77 -5.64 -1.17 -5.77
C VAL A 77 -6.14 -0.39 -4.55
N TYR A 78 -6.66 0.83 -4.71
CA TYR A 78 -7.21 1.60 -3.60
C TYR A 78 -8.46 0.93 -3.00
N LYS A 79 -9.32 0.33 -3.81
CA LYS A 79 -10.45 -0.47 -3.32
C LYS A 79 -9.99 -1.68 -2.51
N GLU A 80 -8.95 -2.36 -2.96
CA GLU A 80 -8.35 -3.47 -2.19
C GLU A 80 -7.79 -2.97 -0.86
N ALA A 81 -7.11 -1.82 -0.84
CA ALA A 81 -6.61 -1.22 0.40
C ALA A 81 -7.74 -0.96 1.40
N ILE A 82 -8.88 -0.43 0.94
CA ILE A 82 -10.07 -0.19 1.78
C ILE A 82 -10.63 -1.50 2.34
N GLN A 83 -10.61 -2.59 1.58
CA GLN A 83 -11.09 -3.89 2.04
C GLN A 83 -10.18 -4.51 3.10
N LYS A 84 -8.86 -4.28 3.01
CA LYS A 84 -7.84 -4.86 3.91
C LYS A 84 -7.51 -3.98 5.12
N MET A 85 -7.92 -2.71 5.12
CA MET A 85 -7.51 -1.78 6.18
C MET A 85 -8.04 -2.15 7.55
N PRO A 86 -7.23 -2.05 8.63
CA PRO A 86 -7.73 -2.19 9.98
C PRO A 86 -8.60 -0.97 10.35
N ARG A 87 -9.54 -1.14 11.27
CA ARG A 87 -10.50 -0.10 11.68
C ARG A 87 -9.87 1.25 12.09
N GLN A 88 -8.64 1.21 12.60
CA GLN A 88 -7.88 2.38 13.05
C GLN A 88 -7.10 3.09 11.93
N PHE A 89 -7.02 2.51 10.73
CA PHE A 89 -6.37 3.14 9.59
C PHE A 89 -7.27 4.27 9.07
N ALA A 90 -6.73 5.47 8.93
CA ALA A 90 -7.48 6.62 8.43
C ALA A 90 -7.71 6.49 6.92
N PRO A 91 -8.95 6.27 6.45
CA PRO A 91 -9.21 5.99 5.03
C PRO A 91 -9.24 7.24 4.15
N GLN A 92 -9.15 8.43 4.75
CA GLN A 92 -9.31 9.70 4.04
C GLN A 92 -8.33 9.84 2.85
N SER A 93 -7.08 9.41 3.01
CA SER A 93 -6.09 9.45 1.95
C SER A 93 -6.46 8.54 0.77
N LEU A 94 -7.02 7.36 1.04
CA LEU A 94 -7.50 6.44 0.01
C LEU A 94 -8.67 7.04 -0.77
N TYR A 95 -9.65 7.63 -0.09
CA TYR A 95 -10.78 8.28 -0.75
C TYR A 95 -10.37 9.50 -1.57
N ASN A 96 -9.43 10.31 -1.06
CA ASN A 96 -8.89 11.46 -1.80
C ASN A 96 -8.24 10.99 -3.11
N MET A 97 -7.37 9.98 -3.04
CA MET A 97 -6.70 9.44 -4.23
C MET A 97 -7.67 8.81 -5.23
N MET A 98 -8.73 8.14 -4.76
CA MET A 98 -9.78 7.63 -5.63
C MET A 98 -10.56 8.77 -6.31
N GLY A 99 -10.87 9.83 -5.58
CA GLY A 99 -11.51 11.02 -6.14
C GLY A 99 -10.66 11.69 -7.22
N GLU A 100 -9.36 11.83 -6.98
CA GLU A 100 -8.39 12.31 -7.98
C GLU A 100 -8.36 11.42 -9.22
N ALA A 101 -8.28 10.10 -9.03
CA ALA A 101 -8.29 9.13 -10.14
C ALA A 101 -9.58 9.25 -10.98
N TYR A 102 -10.76 9.31 -10.35
CA TYR A 102 -12.03 9.50 -11.07
C TYR A 102 -12.09 10.83 -11.83
N MET A 103 -11.58 11.92 -11.24
CA MET A 103 -11.51 13.22 -11.91
C MET A 103 -10.58 13.18 -13.13
N ARG A 104 -9.46 12.46 -13.05
CA ARG A 104 -8.53 12.31 -14.18
C ARG A 104 -9.14 11.49 -15.31
N MET A 105 -9.83 10.40 -14.99
CA MET A 105 -10.55 9.59 -15.98
C MET A 105 -11.70 10.35 -16.65
N SER A 106 -12.43 11.18 -15.90
CA SER A 106 -13.55 11.96 -16.44
C SER A 106 -13.11 13.13 -17.34
N ARG A 107 -11.80 13.41 -17.41
CA ARG A 107 -11.19 14.45 -18.24
C ARG A 107 -10.54 13.90 -19.52
N LEU A 108 -10.60 12.58 -19.74
CA LEU A 108 -10.20 11.88 -20.96
C LEU A 108 -11.45 11.58 -21.80
#